data_AF-Q53029-F1
#
_entry.id   AF-Q53029-F1
#
_cell.length_a   1.000
_cell.length_b   1.000
_cell.length_c   1.000
_cell.angle_alpha   90.00
_cell.angle_beta   90.00
_cell.angle_gamma   90.00
#
_symmetry.space_group_name_H-M   'P 1'
#
loop_
_entity.id
_entity.type
_entity.pdbx_description
1 polymer ?
#
loop_
_entity_poly.entity_id
_entity_poly.type
_entity_poly.pdbx_seq_one_letter_code
_entity_poly.pdbx_strand_id
1 'polypeptide(L)'
;MMATPPRRFEKADDKVIDIQHVMLRRLQTEMADLQDCAEQLIITTRSNMATQKGTLQAALALLDCEGLGPLVRTVAEDLPMLLDVDICALRLERHVLPPPGMPVEDNDDGLDLTTLPAGFVDDLFGPEAHAVLRPAVDAEDSIYGDISGIVRSDALVRVEPGDGLPPGI
;
A
#
# COMPACT_ATOMS: atom_id res chain seq x y z
N MET A 1 63.07 -63.31 -18.65
CA MET A 1 62.89 -62.03 -19.37
C MET A 1 61.84 -61.25 -18.60
N MET A 2 62.27 -60.23 -17.85
CA MET A 2 61.43 -59.41 -16.97
C MET A 2 60.40 -58.64 -17.80
N ALA A 3 59.10 -58.84 -17.54
CA ALA A 3 58.06 -57.96 -18.07
C ALA A 3 57.93 -56.76 -17.11
N THR A 4 58.45 -55.62 -17.51
CA THR A 4 58.25 -54.34 -16.81
C THR A 4 56.77 -53.96 -16.89
N PRO A 5 56.07 -53.69 -15.78
CA PRO A 5 54.67 -53.28 -15.83
C PRO A 5 54.54 -51.89 -16.46
N PRO A 6 53.49 -51.63 -17.26
CA PRO A 6 53.34 -50.36 -17.95
C PRO A 6 53.07 -49.25 -16.93
N ARG A 7 53.86 -48.17 -17.01
CA ARG A 7 53.59 -46.91 -16.30
C ARG A 7 52.35 -46.26 -16.91
N ARG A 8 51.17 -46.56 -16.41
CA ARG A 8 49.94 -45.83 -16.75
C ARG A 8 49.62 -44.80 -15.67
N PHE A 9 50.37 -43.71 -15.65
CA PHE A 9 49.95 -42.44 -15.05
C PHE A 9 50.55 -41.28 -15.86
N GLU A 10 50.37 -41.31 -17.19
CA GLU A 10 50.51 -40.08 -17.98
C GLU A 10 49.23 -39.29 -17.83
N LYS A 11 49.31 -38.25 -16.98
CA LYS A 11 48.48 -37.04 -16.98
C LYS A 11 47.02 -37.26 -17.42
N ALA A 12 46.24 -37.92 -16.56
CA ALA A 12 44.88 -37.47 -16.43
C ALA A 12 44.97 -36.22 -15.55
N ASP A 13 44.57 -35.07 -16.09
CA ASP A 13 44.19 -33.88 -15.31
C ASP A 13 42.89 -34.22 -14.55
N ASP A 14 42.99 -35.27 -13.73
CA ASP A 14 41.90 -35.91 -13.03
C ASP A 14 41.64 -35.04 -11.82
N LYS A 15 40.86 -33.98 -12.07
CA LYS A 15 40.22 -33.18 -11.06
C LYS A 15 39.31 -34.14 -10.28
N VAL A 16 39.88 -34.84 -9.30
CA VAL A 16 39.14 -35.66 -8.34
C VAL A 16 38.19 -34.71 -7.62
N ILE A 17 36.95 -34.68 -8.06
CA ILE A 17 35.90 -33.88 -7.43
C ILE A 17 35.55 -34.60 -6.14
N ASP A 18 35.92 -34.01 -5.01
CA ASP A 18 35.47 -34.46 -3.71
C ASP A 18 33.96 -34.27 -3.62
N ILE A 19 33.22 -35.36 -3.83
CA ILE A 19 31.75 -35.38 -3.76
C ILE A 19 31.27 -34.95 -2.37
N GLN A 20 32.04 -35.23 -1.30
CA GLN A 20 31.69 -34.79 0.06
C GLN A 20 31.78 -33.27 0.17
N HIS A 21 32.82 -32.67 -0.41
CA HIS A 21 32.97 -31.21 -0.47
C HIS A 21 31.85 -30.54 -1.28
N VAL A 22 31.42 -31.17 -2.38
CA VAL A 22 30.28 -30.69 -3.18
C VAL A 22 28.96 -30.81 -2.40
N MET A 23 28.73 -31.92 -1.69
CA MET A 23 27.52 -32.12 -0.88
C MET A 23 27.47 -31.16 0.32
N LEU A 24 28.59 -30.94 1.01
CA LEU A 24 28.69 -29.96 2.10
C LEU A 24 28.43 -28.54 1.60
N ARG A 25 28.98 -28.15 0.45
CA ARG A 25 28.69 -26.85 -0.16
C ARG A 25 27.22 -26.71 -0.50
N ARG A 26 26.58 -27.73 -1.08
CA ARG A 26 25.15 -27.72 -1.37
C ARG A 26 24.31 -27.55 -0.10
N LEU A 27 24.61 -28.31 0.95
CA LEU A 27 23.92 -28.19 2.23
C LEU A 27 24.11 -26.79 2.86
N GLN A 28 25.32 -26.22 2.76
CA GLN A 28 25.57 -24.86 3.22
C GLN A 28 24.79 -23.82 2.42
N THR A 29 24.69 -23.98 1.09
CA THR A 29 23.88 -23.12 0.23
C THR A 29 22.39 -23.25 0.57
N GLU A 30 21.85 -24.46 0.65
CA GLU A 30 20.45 -24.68 1.00
C GLU A 30 20.10 -24.13 2.40
N MET A 31 21.04 -24.25 3.34
CA MET A 31 20.87 -23.69 4.68
C MET A 31 20.89 -22.15 4.68
N ALA A 32 21.72 -21.52 3.84
CA ALA A 32 21.71 -20.07 3.64
C ALA A 32 20.39 -19.62 2.99
N ASP A 33 19.95 -20.30 1.93
CA ASP A 33 18.70 -19.99 1.23
C ASP A 33 17.48 -20.09 2.17
N LEU A 34 17.45 -21.09 3.05
CA LEU A 34 16.41 -21.26 4.06
C LEU A 34 16.43 -20.14 5.12
N GLN A 35 17.62 -19.70 5.54
CA GLN A 35 17.76 -18.58 6.47
C GLN A 35 17.24 -17.30 5.85
N ASP A 36 17.62 -17.01 4.60
CA ASP A 36 17.16 -15.83 3.86
C ASP A 36 15.64 -15.86 3.69
N CYS A 37 15.06 -17.02 3.35
CA CYS A 37 13.60 -17.17 3.25
C CYS A 37 12.92 -16.94 4.60
N ALA A 38 13.45 -17.50 5.68
CA ALA A 38 12.89 -17.30 7.02
C ALA A 38 12.94 -15.82 7.43
N GLU A 39 14.04 -15.13 7.15
CA GLU A 39 14.19 -13.71 7.43
C GLU A 39 13.18 -12.86 6.63
N GLN A 40 13.05 -13.11 5.32
CA GLN A 40 12.06 -12.44 4.48
C GLN A 40 10.62 -12.67 4.96
N LEU A 41 10.29 -13.90 5.39
CA LEU A 41 8.97 -14.21 5.95
C LEU A 41 8.72 -13.45 7.24
N ILE A 42 9.71 -13.34 8.13
CA ILE A 42 9.59 -12.57 9.38
C ILE A 42 9.37 -11.09 9.06
N ILE A 43 10.15 -10.51 8.14
CA ILE A 43 10.01 -9.11 7.74
C ILE A 43 8.62 -8.85 7.16
N THR A 44 8.18 -9.69 6.22
CA THR A 44 6.85 -9.59 5.58
C THR A 44 5.73 -9.72 6.62
N THR A 45 5.86 -10.68 7.53
CA THR A 45 4.86 -10.89 8.60
C THR A 45 4.78 -9.69 9.53
N ARG A 46 5.92 -9.12 9.92
CA ARG A 46 5.98 -7.91 10.76
C ARG A 46 5.35 -6.71 10.06
N SER A 47 5.66 -6.50 8.79
CA SER A 47 5.07 -5.43 7.97
C SER A 47 3.54 -5.60 7.89
N ASN A 48 3.06 -6.80 7.57
CA ASN A 48 1.62 -7.08 7.51
C ASN A 48 0.91 -6.87 8.86
N MET A 49 1.53 -7.28 9.97
CA MET A 49 0.98 -7.04 11.30
C MET A 49 0.92 -5.55 11.65
N ALA A 50 1.91 -4.77 11.24
CA ALA A 50 1.90 -3.32 11.42
C ALA A 50 0.74 -2.69 10.63
N THR A 51 0.59 -3.05 9.35
CA THR A 51 -0.54 -2.59 8.51
C THR A 51 -1.89 -2.98 9.09
N GLN A 52 -2.05 -4.23 9.56
CA GLN A 52 -3.30 -4.70 10.17
C GLN A 52 -3.64 -3.91 11.43
N LYS A 53 -2.65 -3.67 12.29
CA LYS A 53 -2.83 -2.88 13.51
C LYS A 53 -3.22 -1.43 13.16
N GLY A 54 -2.50 -0.80 12.23
CA GLY A 54 -2.81 0.55 11.75
C GLY A 54 -4.22 0.66 11.19
N THR A 55 -4.63 -0.31 10.37
CA THR A 55 -5.99 -0.38 9.80
C THR A 55 -7.06 -0.51 10.88
N LEU A 56 -6.85 -1.37 11.89
CA LEU A 56 -7.79 -1.51 13.00
C LEU A 56 -7.89 -0.22 13.83
N GLN A 57 -6.76 0.43 14.09
CA GLN A 57 -6.76 1.69 14.84
C GLN A 57 -7.44 2.81 14.05
N ALA A 58 -7.21 2.89 12.74
CA ALA A 58 -7.90 3.84 11.86
C ALA A 58 -9.41 3.59 11.86
N ALA A 59 -9.85 2.32 11.73
CA ALA A 59 -11.26 1.97 11.78
C ALA A 59 -11.92 2.37 13.11
N LEU A 60 -11.25 2.14 14.25
CA LEU A 60 -11.75 2.56 15.56
C LEU A 60 -11.82 4.09 15.69
N ALA A 61 -10.78 4.81 15.24
CA ALA A 61 -10.76 6.26 15.27
C ALA A 61 -11.94 6.87 14.48
N LEU A 62 -12.26 6.30 13.31
CA LEU A 62 -13.42 6.73 12.52
C LEU A 62 -14.76 6.40 13.21
N LEU A 63 -14.86 5.26 13.89
CA LEU A 63 -16.08 4.87 14.62
C LEU A 63 -16.33 5.72 15.87
N ASP A 64 -15.28 6.28 16.47
CA ASP A 64 -15.36 7.15 17.65
C ASP A 64 -15.76 8.60 17.28
N CYS A 65 -15.84 8.93 15.99
CA CYS A 65 -16.20 10.28 15.53
C CYS A 65 -17.69 10.59 15.71
N GLU A 66 -18.01 11.64 16.47
CA GLU A 66 -19.38 12.12 16.68
C GLU A 66 -19.81 13.14 15.60
N GLY A 67 -19.88 12.68 14.35
CA GLY A 67 -20.40 13.45 13.21
C GLY A 67 -19.36 13.83 12.15
N LEU A 68 -19.81 14.56 11.12
CA LEU A 68 -19.03 14.80 9.90
C LEU A 68 -17.77 15.67 10.14
N GLY A 69 -17.88 16.70 11.00
CA GLY A 69 -16.75 17.60 11.29
C GLY A 69 -15.55 16.86 11.89
N PRO A 70 -15.72 16.20 13.05
CA PRO A 70 -14.69 15.35 13.64
C PRO A 70 -14.20 14.25 12.69
N LEU A 71 -15.09 13.63 11.92
CA LEU A 71 -14.73 12.58 10.95
C LEU A 71 -13.74 13.08 9.89
N VAL A 72 -14.04 14.20 9.22
CA VAL A 72 -13.17 14.79 8.19
C VAL A 72 -11.80 15.13 8.79
N ARG A 73 -11.79 15.69 10.01
CA ARG A 73 -10.55 16.02 10.70
C ARG A 73 -9.71 14.78 11.03
N THR A 74 -10.33 13.73 11.56
CA THR A 74 -9.64 12.46 11.83
C THR A 74 -9.11 11.81 10.56
N VAL A 75 -9.84 11.91 9.44
CA VAL A 75 -9.34 11.47 8.12
C VAL A 75 -8.11 12.27 7.68
N ALA A 76 -8.12 13.60 7.82
CA ALA A 76 -7.03 14.44 7.33
C ALA A 76 -5.79 14.42 8.25
N GLU A 77 -5.97 14.36 9.58
CA GLU A 77 -4.89 14.55 10.55
C GLU A 77 -4.40 13.23 11.17
N ASP A 78 -5.31 12.31 11.54
CA ASP A 78 -4.95 11.12 12.32
C ASP A 78 -4.65 9.91 11.41
N LEU A 79 -5.45 9.70 10.38
CA LEU A 79 -5.32 8.56 9.46
C LEU A 79 -3.96 8.44 8.77
N PRO A 80 -3.31 9.53 8.29
CA PRO A 80 -1.99 9.45 7.69
C PRO A 80 -0.97 8.78 8.61
N MET A 81 -0.98 9.15 9.89
CA MET A 81 -0.09 8.57 10.90
C MET A 81 -0.48 7.12 11.24
N LEU A 82 -1.77 6.80 11.31
CA LEU A 82 -2.23 5.44 11.64
C LEU A 82 -1.96 4.43 10.52
N LEU A 83 -2.04 4.87 9.27
CA LEU A 83 -1.86 4.03 8.09
C LEU A 83 -0.44 4.08 7.52
N ASP A 84 0.44 4.93 8.07
CA ASP A 84 1.80 5.18 7.56
C ASP A 84 1.80 5.64 6.09
N VAL A 85 0.91 6.59 5.77
CA VAL A 85 0.78 7.23 4.46
C VAL A 85 1.03 8.72 4.56
N ASP A 86 1.44 9.35 3.46
CA ASP A 86 1.79 10.77 3.47
C ASP A 86 0.56 11.64 3.75
N ILE A 87 -0.59 11.34 3.12
CA ILE A 87 -1.77 12.21 3.09
C ILE A 87 -3.04 11.36 2.96
N CYS A 88 -4.10 11.77 3.64
CA CYS A 88 -5.46 11.26 3.48
C CYS A 88 -6.40 12.45 3.31
N ALA A 89 -7.41 12.31 2.45
CA ALA A 89 -8.41 13.33 2.20
C ALA A 89 -9.77 12.67 2.01
N LEU A 90 -10.82 13.37 2.43
CA LEU A 90 -12.21 13.00 2.16
C LEU A 90 -12.84 14.12 1.33
N ARG A 91 -13.40 13.78 0.17
CA ARG A 91 -14.01 14.74 -0.75
C ARG A 91 -15.39 14.24 -1.16
N LEU A 92 -16.39 15.12 -1.09
CA LEU A 92 -17.76 14.81 -1.51
C LEU A 92 -18.11 15.60 -2.77
N GLU A 93 -18.92 15.02 -3.66
CA GLU A 93 -19.45 15.77 -4.81
C GLU A 93 -20.39 16.88 -4.36
N ARG A 94 -20.45 17.96 -5.16
CA ARG A 94 -21.36 19.07 -4.91
C ARG A 94 -22.81 18.64 -5.22
N HIS A 95 -23.69 18.77 -4.23
CA HIS A 95 -25.13 18.65 -4.45
C HIS A 95 -25.70 19.96 -5.02
N VAL A 96 -26.64 19.89 -5.97
CA VAL A 96 -27.34 21.06 -6.54
C VAL A 96 -28.19 21.78 -5.47
N LEU A 97 -28.55 21.08 -4.39
CA LEU A 97 -29.27 21.60 -3.24
C LEU A 97 -28.69 21.03 -1.93
N PRO A 98 -28.07 21.80 -1.04
CA PRO A 98 -27.49 21.28 0.20
C PRO A 98 -28.49 20.45 1.00
N PRO A 99 -28.21 19.20 1.37
CA PRO A 99 -28.99 18.55 2.41
C PRO A 99 -28.85 19.31 3.73
N PRO A 100 -29.88 19.32 4.60
CA PRO A 100 -29.82 20.00 5.89
C PRO A 100 -28.65 19.47 6.72
N GLY A 101 -27.72 20.36 7.09
CA GLY A 101 -26.53 19.99 7.89
C GLY A 101 -25.25 19.78 7.10
N MET A 102 -25.29 19.87 5.76
CA MET A 102 -24.05 19.97 4.96
C MET A 102 -23.57 21.43 4.98
N PRO A 103 -22.37 21.72 5.48
CA PRO A 103 -21.82 23.06 5.42
C PRO A 103 -21.35 23.31 3.96
N VAL A 104 -22.05 24.19 3.22
CA VAL A 104 -21.88 24.30 1.76
C VAL A 104 -21.01 25.44 1.30
N GLU A 105 -20.69 26.41 2.14
CA GLU A 105 -19.82 27.51 1.74
C GLU A 105 -18.91 27.86 2.92
N ASP A 106 -17.61 28.01 2.62
CA ASP A 106 -16.58 28.70 3.40
C ASP A 106 -16.81 28.72 4.91
N ASN A 107 -16.40 27.67 5.62
CA ASN A 107 -16.56 27.62 7.07
C ASN A 107 -15.28 28.09 7.75
N ASP A 108 -15.42 29.23 8.40
CA ASP A 108 -14.57 29.86 9.42
C ASP A 108 -14.14 28.90 10.58
N ASP A 109 -14.59 27.64 10.56
CA ASP A 109 -14.32 26.56 11.52
C ASP A 109 -13.17 25.62 11.10
N GLY A 110 -12.48 25.89 9.98
CA GLY A 110 -11.29 25.13 9.57
C GLY A 110 -11.59 23.73 9.02
N LEU A 111 -12.82 23.47 8.59
CA LEU A 111 -13.19 22.20 7.99
C LEU A 111 -12.85 22.19 6.48
N ASP A 112 -11.74 21.56 6.11
CA ASP A 112 -11.23 21.43 4.72
C ASP A 112 -12.04 20.44 3.85
N LEU A 113 -13.37 20.50 3.91
CA LEU A 113 -14.21 19.70 3.03
C LEU A 113 -14.36 20.41 1.66
N THR A 114 -13.33 20.26 0.82
CA THR A 114 -13.41 20.73 -0.56
C THR A 114 -14.37 19.83 -1.35
N THR A 115 -15.27 20.44 -2.12
CA THR A 115 -16.27 19.70 -2.92
C THR A 115 -15.76 19.39 -4.32
N LEU A 116 -16.15 18.23 -4.85
CA LEU A 116 -15.85 17.81 -6.22
C LEU A 116 -16.99 18.21 -7.18
N PRO A 117 -16.70 18.37 -8.48
CA PRO A 117 -17.74 18.48 -9.50
C PRO A 117 -18.70 17.28 -9.44
N ALA A 118 -19.99 17.51 -9.68
CA ALA A 118 -20.96 16.43 -9.75
C ALA A 118 -20.62 15.46 -10.90
N GLY A 119 -20.66 14.15 -10.63
CA GLY A 119 -20.28 13.09 -11.56
C GLY A 119 -18.79 12.78 -11.64
N PHE A 120 -17.93 13.49 -10.89
CA PHE A 120 -16.49 13.26 -10.88
C PHE A 120 -16.12 11.86 -10.38
N VAL A 121 -16.82 11.34 -9.37
CA VAL A 121 -16.58 10.01 -8.80
C VAL A 121 -16.96 8.93 -9.80
N ASP A 122 -18.10 9.08 -10.47
CA ASP A 122 -18.55 8.12 -11.48
C ASP A 122 -17.61 8.11 -12.71
N ASP A 123 -17.11 9.27 -13.13
CA ASP A 123 -16.14 9.39 -14.22
C ASP A 123 -14.78 8.76 -13.87
N LEU A 124 -14.37 8.85 -12.59
CA LEU A 124 -13.06 8.37 -12.13
C LEU A 124 -13.03 6.85 -11.89
N PHE A 125 -14.08 6.29 -11.28
CA PHE A 125 -14.15 4.87 -10.95
C PHE A 125 -14.82 4.02 -12.05
N GLY A 126 -15.70 4.62 -12.83
CA GLY A 126 -16.63 3.87 -13.68
C GLY A 126 -17.74 3.18 -12.86
N PRO A 127 -18.60 2.38 -13.52
CA PRO A 127 -19.88 1.94 -12.95
C PRO A 127 -19.79 0.89 -11.82
N GLU A 128 -18.65 0.22 -11.62
CA GLU A 128 -18.55 -0.97 -10.76
C GLU A 128 -17.32 -0.95 -9.81
N ALA A 129 -16.41 0.02 -9.93
CA ALA A 129 -15.21 0.05 -9.10
C ALA A 129 -15.48 0.79 -7.78
N HIS A 130 -15.19 0.13 -6.66
CA HIS A 130 -15.26 0.76 -5.33
C HIS A 130 -13.90 1.26 -4.83
N ALA A 131 -12.81 0.80 -5.44
CA ALA A 131 -11.46 1.20 -5.09
C ALA A 131 -10.54 1.16 -6.32
N VAL A 132 -9.63 2.11 -6.43
CA VAL A 132 -8.61 2.18 -7.48
C VAL A 132 -7.27 2.48 -6.82
N LEU A 133 -6.26 1.66 -7.16
CA LEU A 133 -4.88 1.89 -6.74
C LEU A 133 -4.09 2.40 -7.95
N ARG A 134 -3.54 3.61 -7.86
CA ARG A 134 -2.76 4.23 -8.93
C ARG A 134 -1.29 4.25 -8.50
N PRO A 135 -0.45 3.30 -8.95
CA PRO A 135 0.95 3.21 -8.53
C PRO A 135 1.83 4.32 -9.14
N ALA A 136 1.35 4.99 -10.19
CA ALA A 136 1.99 6.13 -10.82
C ALA A 136 0.90 7.06 -11.38
N VAL A 137 0.83 8.28 -10.87
CA VAL A 137 -0.18 9.27 -11.27
C VAL A 137 0.38 10.69 -11.23
N ASP A 138 -0.10 11.54 -12.15
CA ASP A 138 -0.03 12.99 -12.01
C ASP A 138 -1.32 13.42 -11.30
N ALA A 139 -1.22 13.66 -10.00
CA ALA A 139 -2.39 13.83 -9.15
C ALA A 139 -3.19 15.08 -9.50
N GLU A 140 -4.51 14.98 -9.42
CA GLU A 140 -5.42 16.06 -9.80
C GLU A 140 -5.55 17.13 -8.71
N ASP A 141 -5.42 18.41 -9.09
CA ASP A 141 -5.63 19.55 -8.19
C ASP A 141 -7.03 19.55 -7.56
N SER A 142 -8.03 18.97 -8.23
CA SER A 142 -9.40 18.85 -7.67
C SER A 142 -9.47 17.93 -6.45
N ILE A 143 -8.61 16.92 -6.37
CA ILE A 143 -8.57 15.96 -5.26
C ILE A 143 -7.59 16.44 -4.19
N TYR A 144 -6.40 16.87 -4.61
CA TYR A 144 -5.28 17.12 -3.70
C TYR A 144 -5.01 18.61 -3.46
N GLY A 145 -5.49 19.52 -4.30
CA GLY A 145 -5.19 20.94 -4.20
C GLY A 145 -3.69 21.21 -4.34
N ASP A 146 -3.14 22.08 -3.50
CA ASP A 146 -1.76 22.60 -3.59
C ASP A 146 -0.66 21.52 -3.47
N ILE A 147 -0.99 20.35 -2.94
CA ILE A 147 -0.07 19.22 -2.75
C ILE A 147 -0.11 18.22 -3.93
N SER A 148 -0.92 18.45 -4.97
CA SER A 148 -1.00 17.56 -6.14
C SER A 148 0.39 17.29 -6.76
N GLY A 149 1.25 18.30 -6.82
CA GLY A 149 2.59 18.21 -7.42
C GLY A 149 3.57 17.28 -6.71
N ILE A 150 3.27 16.83 -5.49
CA ILE A 150 4.12 15.88 -4.75
C ILE A 150 3.52 14.46 -4.68
N VAL A 151 2.26 14.29 -5.03
CA VAL A 151 1.59 12.98 -5.02
C VAL A 151 1.98 12.20 -6.28
N ARG A 152 2.56 11.01 -6.09
CA ARG A 152 3.05 10.15 -7.19
C ARG A 152 2.32 8.83 -7.29
N SER A 153 1.65 8.43 -6.22
CA SER A 153 0.80 7.26 -6.16
C SER A 153 -0.32 7.51 -5.17
N ASP A 154 -1.48 6.94 -5.41
CA ASP A 154 -2.60 7.03 -4.48
C ASP A 154 -3.50 5.79 -4.51
N ALA A 155 -4.38 5.75 -3.51
CA ALA A 155 -5.44 4.79 -3.38
C ALA A 155 -6.73 5.59 -3.19
N LEU A 156 -7.65 5.48 -4.15
CA LEU A 156 -8.94 6.13 -4.11
C LEU A 156 -10.02 5.11 -3.78
N VAL A 157 -10.95 5.48 -2.89
CA VAL A 157 -12.06 4.61 -2.48
C VAL A 157 -13.37 5.36 -2.65
N ARG A 158 -14.32 4.79 -3.36
CA ARG A 158 -15.66 5.35 -3.50
C ARG A 158 -16.39 5.27 -2.16
N VAL A 159 -16.84 6.41 -1.67
CA VAL A 159 -17.66 6.53 -0.45
C VAL A 159 -19.10 6.85 -0.86
N GLU A 160 -20.03 6.03 -0.42
CA GLU A 160 -21.47 6.28 -0.55
C GLU A 160 -22.06 6.50 0.84
N PRO A 161 -22.22 7.76 1.29
CA PRO A 161 -22.60 8.05 2.67
C PRO A 161 -24.04 7.62 3.02
N GLY A 162 -24.87 7.31 2.03
CA GLY A 162 -26.28 7.00 2.21
C GLY A 162 -27.14 8.26 2.45
N ASP A 163 -28.44 8.06 2.71
CA ASP A 163 -29.38 9.11 3.15
C ASP A 163 -29.54 10.34 2.24
N GLY A 164 -29.25 10.20 0.94
CA GLY A 164 -29.35 11.29 -0.04
C GLY A 164 -28.15 12.24 -0.04
N LEU A 165 -27.07 11.89 0.64
CA LEU A 165 -25.78 12.57 0.52
C LEU A 165 -25.10 12.20 -0.81
N PRO A 166 -24.39 13.15 -1.44
CA PRO A 166 -23.67 12.90 -2.68
C PRO A 166 -22.54 11.88 -2.48
N PRO A 167 -22.15 11.14 -3.53
CA PRO A 167 -21.00 10.25 -3.47
C PRO A 167 -19.70 11.04 -3.23
N GLY A 168 -18.69 10.34 -2.76
CA GLY A 168 -17.38 10.92 -2.46
C GLY A 168 -16.23 9.95 -2.66
N ILE A 169 -15.03 10.43 -2.32
CA ILE A 169 -13.76 9.72 -2.38
C ILE A 169 -12.90 9.99 -1.15
#